data_AF-A0A497CDI8-F1
#
_entry.id   AF-A0A497CDI8-F1
#
_cell.length_a   1.000
_cell.length_b   1.000
_cell.length_c   1.000
_cell.angle_alpha   90.00
_cell.angle_beta   90.00
_cell.angle_gamma   90.00
#
_symmetry.space_group_name_H-M   'P 1'
#
loop_
_entity.id
_entity.type
_entity.pdbx_description
1 polymer ?
#
loop_
_entity_poly.entity_id
_entity_poly.type
_entity_poly.pdbx_seq_one_letter_code
_entity_poly.pdbx_strand_id
1 'polypeptide(L)' 'MQTYRIETTVSKDGAISIKGLPFAKGEKVEILMRSRKREKDKKLERYSLRGLPVTYTKPFDSISENDWAVLE' A
#
# COMPACT_ATOMS: atom_id res chain seq x y z
N MET A 1 -1.79 -22.74 -12.18
CA MET A 1 -1.54 -22.76 -10.71
C MET A 1 -2.34 -21.62 -10.10
N GLN A 2 -3.34 -21.94 -9.27
CA GLN A 2 -4.24 -20.95 -8.66
C GLN A 2 -3.66 -20.56 -7.31
N THR A 3 -3.41 -19.27 -7.07
CA THR A 3 -2.82 -18.78 -5.82
C THR A 3 -3.88 -18.03 -5.01
N TYR A 4 -4.11 -18.49 -3.77
CA TYR A 4 -4.99 -17.82 -2.82
C TYR A 4 -4.15 -17.07 -1.78
N ARG A 5 -4.42 -15.78 -1.59
CA ARG A 5 -3.74 -14.93 -0.59
C ARG A 5 -4.72 -14.56 0.52
N ILE A 6 -4.34 -14.85 1.75
CA ILE A 6 -5.07 -14.44 2.96
C ILE A 6 -4.13 -13.59 3.80
N GLU A 7 -4.57 -12.39 4.19
CA GLU A 7 -3.85 -11.56 5.15
C GLU A 7 -4.46 -11.74 6.53
N THR A 8 -3.64 -12.14 7.49
CA THR A 8 -4.06 -12.32 8.88
C THR A 8 -2.98 -11.85 9.84
N THR A 9 -3.36 -11.57 11.08
CA THR A 9 -2.43 -11.22 12.15
C THR A 9 -2.22 -12.44 13.02
N VAL A 10 -0.96 -12.75 13.31
CA VAL A 10 -0.61 -13.81 14.27
C VAL A 10 -1.12 -13.41 15.65
N SER A 11 -1.95 -14.26 16.26
CA SER A 11 -2.44 -14.04 17.62
C SER A 11 -1.32 -14.27 18.65
N LYS A 12 -1.53 -13.84 19.90
CA LYS A 12 -0.48 -13.84 20.94
C LYS A 12 0.07 -15.24 21.24
N ASP A 13 -0.73 -16.27 21.02
CA ASP A 13 -0.42 -17.68 21.15
C ASP A 13 0.41 -18.24 19.98
N GLY A 14 0.72 -17.43 18.97
CA GLY A 14 1.58 -17.83 17.85
C GLY A 14 0.91 -18.75 16.82
N ALA A 15 -0.38 -19.03 16.98
CA ALA A 15 -1.15 -19.85 16.05
C ALA A 15 -1.86 -19.01 14.98
N ILE A 16 -2.07 -19.61 13.80
CA ILE A 16 -2.94 -19.07 12.76
C ILE A 16 -3.98 -20.14 12.41
N SER A 17 -5.26 -19.82 12.59
CA SER A 17 -6.37 -20.67 12.11
C SER A 17 -6.97 -20.04 10.86
N ILE A 18 -6.90 -20.75 9.74
CA ILE A 18 -7.52 -20.35 8.47
C ILE A 18 -8.75 -21.23 8.24
N LYS A 19 -9.91 -20.62 8.08
CA LYS A 19 -11.20 -21.31 7.86
C LYS A 19 -11.73 -21.00 6.46
N GLY A 20 -12.50 -21.94 5.89
CA GLY A 20 -13.19 -21.75 4.61
C GLY A 20 -12.27 -21.74 3.39
N LEU A 21 -11.19 -22.54 3.42
CA LEU A 21 -10.30 -22.67 2.26
C LEU A 21 -11.06 -23.31 1.07
N PRO A 22 -10.89 -22.79 -0.16
CA PRO A 22 -11.56 -23.31 -1.36
C PRO A 22 -10.85 -24.55 -1.93
N PHE A 23 -10.42 -25.47 -1.06
CA PHE A 23 -9.74 -26.71 -1.44
C PHE A 23 -10.59 -27.91 -1.06
N ALA A 24 -10.50 -28.96 -1.87
CA ALA A 24 -11.18 -30.22 -1.59
C ALA A 24 -10.52 -30.97 -0.42
N LYS A 25 -11.30 -31.87 0.20
CA LYS A 25 -10.76 -32.74 1.25
C LYS A 25 -9.63 -33.62 0.69
N GLY A 26 -8.47 -33.58 1.33
CA GLY A 26 -7.30 -34.39 0.96
C GLY A 26 -6.42 -33.77 -0.13
N GLU A 27 -6.78 -32.58 -0.63
CA GLU A 27 -5.96 -31.84 -1.57
C GLU A 27 -4.65 -31.38 -0.91
N LYS A 28 -3.51 -31.64 -1.57
CA LYS A 28 -2.20 -31.17 -1.11
C LYS A 28 -2.04 -29.70 -1.47
N VAL A 29 -1.75 -28.87 -0.49
CA VAL A 29 -1.59 -27.42 -0.65
C VAL A 29 -0.23 -26.97 -0.10
N GLU A 30 0.34 -25.96 -0.75
CA GLU A 30 1.54 -25.26 -0.26
C GLU A 30 1.12 -23.95 0.42
N ILE A 31 1.73 -23.64 1.56
CA ILE A 31 1.45 -22.41 2.32
C ILE A 31 2.70 -21.54 2.30
N LEU A 32 2.60 -20.33 1.74
CA LEU A 32 3.67 -19.34 1.75
C LEU A 32 3.40 -18.26 2.79
N MET A 33 4.25 -18.17 3.81
CA MET A 33 4.18 -17.11 4.83
C MET A 33 5.21 -16.01 4.56
N ARG A 34 4.77 -14.76 4.52
CA ARG A 34 5.63 -13.57 4.43
C ARG A 34 5.28 -12.61 5.54
N SER A 35 6.28 -12.19 6.32
CA SER A 35 6.07 -11.11 7.29
C SER A 35 5.80 -9.81 6.54
N ARG A 36 4.67 -9.17 6.85
CA ARG A 36 4.39 -7.82 6.40
C ARG A 36 4.74 -6.89 7.54
N LYS A 37 5.70 -5.99 7.34
CA LYS A 37 5.80 -4.82 8.23
C LYS A 37 4.44 -4.16 8.16
N ARG A 38 3.77 -3.93 9.31
CA ARG A 38 2.68 -2.95 9.33
C ARG A 38 3.26 -1.73 8.64
N GLU A 39 2.69 -1.35 7.50
CA GLU A 39 2.85 0.02 7.07
C GLU A 39 2.34 0.80 8.28
N LYS A 40 3.26 1.33 9.10
CA LYS A 40 2.93 2.42 10.00
C LYS A 40 2.13 3.33 9.11
N ASP A 41 0.87 3.55 9.45
CA ASP A 41 -0.02 4.47 8.78
C ASP A 41 0.86 5.54 8.15
N LYS A 42 1.05 5.53 6.82
CA LYS A 42 1.67 6.66 6.12
C LYS A 42 0.63 7.79 6.09
N LYS A 43 0.05 8.08 7.26
CA LYS A 43 -0.58 9.32 7.67
C LYS A 43 0.63 10.11 8.20
N LEU A 44 1.15 11.14 7.55
CA LEU A 44 0.44 12.32 7.08
C LEU A 44 1.09 12.98 5.84
N GLU A 45 2.19 12.45 5.31
CA GLU A 45 2.98 13.15 4.28
C GLU A 45 2.44 13.00 2.84
N ARG A 46 1.39 12.20 2.62
CA ARG A 46 0.95 11.90 1.25
C ARG A 46 0.13 13.02 0.60
N TYR A 47 -0.38 13.97 1.39
CA TYR A 47 -1.23 15.07 0.90
C TYR A 47 -1.05 16.33 1.74
N SER A 48 0.17 16.88 1.81
CA SER A 48 0.49 18.09 2.60
C SER A 48 -0.36 19.31 2.24
N LEU A 49 -0.95 19.33 1.04
CA LEU A 49 -1.80 20.44 0.55
C LEU A 49 -3.30 20.26 0.85
N ARG A 50 -3.74 19.13 1.43
CA ARG A 50 -5.17 18.92 1.71
C ARG A 50 -5.63 19.89 2.81
N GLY A 51 -6.56 20.78 2.47
CA GLY A 51 -7.13 21.78 3.38
C GLY A 51 -6.37 23.11 3.41
N LEU A 52 -5.28 23.24 2.64
CA LEU A 52 -4.60 24.51 2.44
C LEU A 52 -5.16 25.20 1.18
N PRO A 53 -5.54 26.48 1.25
CA PRO A 53 -5.91 27.23 0.05
C PRO A 53 -4.67 27.41 -0.83
N VAL A 54 -4.74 26.92 -2.07
CA VAL A 54 -3.69 27.12 -3.08
C VAL A 54 -4.11 28.28 -3.97
N THR A 55 -3.30 29.34 -3.99
CA THR A 55 -3.52 30.50 -4.84
C THR A 55 -2.55 30.47 -6.01
N TYR A 56 -3.08 30.50 -7.23
CA TYR A 56 -2.28 30.67 -8.43
C TYR A 56 -2.16 32.17 -8.73
N THR A 57 -1.00 32.75 -8.48
CA THR A 57 -0.77 34.19 -8.73
C THR A 57 -0.86 34.50 -10.24
N LYS A 58 -0.42 33.58 -11.11
CA LYS A 58 -0.42 33.71 -12.58
C LYS A 58 -0.45 32.35 -13.28
N PRO A 59 -1.63 31.70 -13.41
CA PRO A 59 -1.73 30.32 -13.88
C PRO A 59 -1.42 30.12 -15.38
N PHE A 60 -1.41 31.19 -16.17
CA PHE A 60 -1.24 31.13 -17.64
C PHE A 60 0.04 31.80 -18.14
N ASP A 61 0.88 32.31 -17.23
CA ASP A 61 2.16 32.87 -17.63
C ASP A 61 3.07 31.73 -18.10
N SER A 62 3.80 31.98 -19.20
CA SER A 62 4.79 31.02 -19.71
C SER A 62 5.88 30.83 -18.66
N ILE A 63 6.14 29.58 -18.29
CA ILE A 63 7.27 29.21 -17.43
C ILE A 63 8.54 29.28 -18.29
N SER A 64 9.63 29.84 -17.75
CA SER A 64 10.91 29.88 -18.46
C SER A 64 11.54 28.48 -18.50
N GLU A 65 12.37 28.19 -19.52
CA GLU A 65 13.06 26.89 -19.61
C GLU A 65 13.94 26.59 -18.38
N ASN A 66 14.41 27.63 -17.69
CA ASN A 66 15.30 27.53 -16.53
C ASN A 66 14.58 27.20 -15.22
N ASP A 67 13.24 27.30 -15.18
CA ASP A 67 12.41 27.07 -13.98
C ASP A 67 11.86 25.64 -13.89
N TRP A 68 12.25 24.77 -14.83
CA TRP A 68 11.91 23.34 -14.77
C TRP A 68 12.82 22.62 -13.77
N ALA A 69 12.29 22.24 -12.61
CA ALA A 69 12.97 21.44 -11.59
C ALA A 69 13.35 20.00 -12.01
N VAL A 70 13.29 19.68 -13.31
CA VAL A 70 13.59 18.36 -13.89
C VAL A 70 15.06 18.26 -14.34
N LEU A 71 15.80 19.37 -14.36
CA LEU A 71 17.16 19.45 -14.88
C LEU A 71 18.27 19.39 -13.80
N GLU A 72 17.94 19.03 -12.56
CA GLU A 72 18.91 18.84 -11.46
C GLU A 72 19.29 17.36 -11.26
#